data_AF-A0A949P5L7-F1
#
_entry.id   AF-A0A949P5L7-F1
#
_cell.length_a   1.000
_cell.length_b   1.000
_cell.length_c   1.000
_cell.angle_alpha   90.00
_cell.angle_beta   90.00
_cell.angle_gamma   90.00
#
_symmetry.space_group_name_H-M   'P 1'
#
loop_
_entity.id
_entity.type
_entity.pdbx_description
1 polymer ?
#
loop_
_entity_poly.entity_id
_entity_poly.type
_entity_poly.pdbx_seq_one_letter_code
_entity_poly.pdbx_strand_id
1 'polypeptide(L)' 'MLRRTKIIATLGPACDKDNNLEKMVKAGVNVLRINFSHGSPEEH' A
#
# COMPACT_ATOMS: atom_id res chain seq x y z
N MET A 1 -15.35 -9.44 -16.00
CA MET A 1 -14.58 -8.42 -16.74
C MET A 1 -13.44 -7.94 -15.85
N LEU A 2 -12.20 -7.88 -16.34
CA LEU A 2 -11.06 -7.38 -15.55
C LEU A 2 -11.18 -5.86 -15.36
N ARG A 3 -10.87 -5.39 -14.15
CA ARG A 3 -10.84 -3.95 -13.84
C ARG A 3 -9.75 -3.26 -14.66
N ARG A 4 -10.10 -2.16 -15.33
CA ARG A 4 -9.15 -1.35 -16.14
C ARG A 4 -8.45 -0.28 -15.30
N THR A 5 -9.19 0.41 -14.44
CA THR A 5 -8.67 1.45 -13.55
C THR A 5 -7.71 0.85 -12.53
N LYS A 6 -6.55 1.48 -12.34
CA LYS A 6 -5.56 1.06 -11.35
C LYS A 6 -5.86 1.67 -9.98
N ILE A 7 -5.55 0.93 -8.91
CA ILE A 7 -5.68 1.41 -7.52
C ILE A 7 -4.29 1.73 -6.98
N ILE A 8 -4.16 2.93 -6.43
CA ILE A 8 -2.98 3.40 -5.71
C ILE A 8 -3.35 3.50 -4.24
N ALA A 9 -2.53 2.93 -3.36
CA ALA A 9 -2.69 3.04 -1.92
C ALA A 9 -1.44 3.64 -1.28
N THR A 10 -1.60 4.55 -0.32
CA THR A 10 -0.45 5.11 0.43
C THR A 10 -0.09 4.18 1.57
N LEU A 11 1.18 3.81 1.67
CA LEU A 11 1.71 3.03 2.79
C LEU A 11 1.82 3.88 4.05
N GLY A 12 1.63 3.23 5.18
CA GLY A 12 1.80 3.80 6.51
C GLY A 12 1.53 2.75 7.60
N PRO A 13 1.55 3.14 8.88
CA PRO A 13 1.52 2.21 10.01
C PRO A 13 0.32 1.25 10.08
N ALA A 14 -0.78 1.57 9.38
CA ALA A 14 -1.95 0.70 9.28
C ALA A 14 -1.71 -0.53 8.38
N CYS A 15 -0.75 -0.45 7.46
CA CYS A 15 -0.41 -1.52 6.52
C CYS A 15 0.51 -2.59 7.13
N ASP A 16 1.26 -2.25 8.18
CA ASP A 16 2.26 -3.13 8.83
C ASP A 16 1.66 -4.11 9.85
N LYS A 17 0.37 -3.98 10.14
CA LYS A 17 -0.34 -4.83 11.11
C LYS A 17 -1.14 -5.91 10.41
N ASP A 18 -1.35 -7.03 11.08
CA ASP A 18 -2.35 -8.05 10.74
C ASP A 18 -2.30 -8.54 9.28
N ASN A 19 -1.11 -8.59 8.67
CA ASN A 19 -0.91 -8.91 7.25
C ASN A 19 -1.74 -8.02 6.30
N ASN A 20 -2.01 -6.76 6.67
CA ASN A 20 -2.82 -5.86 5.86
C ASN A 20 -2.21 -5.60 4.48
N LEU A 21 -0.88 -5.56 4.37
CA LEU A 21 -0.22 -5.47 3.08
C LEU A 21 -0.61 -6.62 2.13
N GLU A 22 -0.61 -7.86 2.62
CA GLU A 22 -1.02 -9.04 1.84
C GLU A 22 -2.51 -8.96 1.46
N LYS A 23 -3.37 -8.55 2.40
CA LYS A 23 -4.80 -8.33 2.15
C LYS A 23 -5.03 -7.27 1.07
N MET A 24 -4.26 -6.19 1.07
CA MET A 24 -4.35 -5.12 0.08
C MET A 24 -3.94 -5.60 -1.32
N VAL A 25 -2.90 -6.42 -1.44
CA VAL A 25 -2.51 -7.04 -2.71
C VAL A 25 -3.62 -7.97 -3.21
N LYS A 26 -4.17 -8.83 -2.33
CA LYS A 26 -5.30 -9.71 -2.67
C LYS A 26 -6.58 -8.95 -3.05
N ALA A 27 -6.82 -7.78 -2.43
CA ALA A 27 -7.91 -6.88 -2.77
C ALA A 27 -7.68 -6.12 -4.11
N GLY A 28 -6.48 -6.20 -4.68
CA GLY A 28 -6.16 -5.69 -6.00
C GLY A 28 -5.57 -4.28 -6.01
N VAL A 29 -4.79 -3.88 -5.01
CA VAL A 29 -3.87 -2.73 -5.16
C VAL A 29 -2.91 -2.96 -6.33
N ASN A 30 -2.59 -1.91 -7.08
CA ASN A 30 -1.64 -1.97 -8.19
C ASN A 30 -0.34 -1.23 -7.94
N VAL A 31 -0.42 -0.11 -7.20
CA VAL A 31 0.76 0.71 -6.88
C VAL A 31 0.69 1.09 -5.41
N LEU A 32 1.82 1.01 -4.74
CA LEU A 32 2.01 1.52 -3.38
C LEU A 32 2.71 2.86 -3.47
N ARG A 33 2.12 3.87 -2.84
CA ARG A 33 2.71 5.19 -2.68
C ARG A 33 3.43 5.23 -1.33
N ILE A 34 4.73 5.49 -1.38
CA ILE A 34 5.54 5.79 -0.19
C ILE A 34 5.55 7.30 -0.03
N ASN A 35 5.11 7.80 1.13
CA ASN A 35 5.03 9.23 1.39
C ASN A 35 6.17 9.68 2.31
N PHE A 36 7.23 10.24 1.73
CA PHE A 36 8.42 10.70 2.45
C PHE A 36 8.22 11.96 3.31
N SER A 37 7.03 12.57 3.35
CA SER A 37 6.73 13.66 4.28
C SER A 37 6.69 13.21 5.75
N HIS A 38 6.62 11.89 6.00
CA HIS A 38 6.64 11.27 7.32
C HIS A 38 7.54 10.04 7.30
N GLY A 39 8.04 9.60 8.46
CA GLY A 39 8.92 8.43 8.58
C GLY A 39 10.40 8.72 8.25
N SER A 40 11.28 7.82 8.66
CA SER A 40 12.72 7.84 8.37
C SER A 40 13.06 7.07 7.08
N PRO A 41 14.21 7.31 6.44
CA PRO A 41 14.63 6.54 5.27
C PRO A 41 14.78 5.03 5.53
N GLU A 42 15.04 4.63 6.78
CA GLU A 42 15.12 3.21 7.15
C GLU A 42 13.75 2.53 7.29
N GLU A 43 12.69 3.30 7.55
CA GLU A 43 11.31 2.80 7.70
C GLU A 43 10.58 2.62 6.36
N HIS A 44 11.02 3.28 5.29
CA HIS A 44 10.42 3.23 3.95
C HIS A 44 11.03 2.16 3.06
#